data_AF-A0A142CTZ1-F1
#
_entry.id   AF-A0A142CTZ1-F1
#
_cell.length_a   1.000
_cell.length_b   1.000
_cell.length_c   1.000
_cell.angle_alpha   90.00
_cell.angle_beta   90.00
_cell.angle_gamma   90.00
#
_symmetry.space_group_name_H-M   'P 1'
#
loop_
_entity.id
_entity.type
_entity.pdbx_description
1 polymer ?
#
loop_
_entity_poly.entity_id
_entity_poly.type
_entity_poly.pdbx_seq_one_letter_code
_entity_poly.pdbx_strand_id
1 'polypeptide(L)' 'MRTLGYIFIFLGLLLLLKEFQPAVLEPLRAYASYIKNAFWGVTLLALGLYMLTRRTLRKAVLVLYIIYLILYLVV' A
#
# COMPACT_ATOMS: atom_id res chain seq x y z
N MET A 1 17.03 -9.12 12.93
CA MET A 1 17.37 -9.65 11.59
C MET A 1 16.25 -10.43 10.93
N ARG A 2 15.48 -11.29 11.64
CA ARG A 2 14.33 -12.03 11.05
C ARG A 2 13.27 -11.13 10.41
N THR A 3 12.98 -9.96 11.00
CA THR A 3 11.99 -9.00 10.50
C THR A 3 12.33 -8.45 9.12
N LEU A 4 13.61 -8.18 8.85
CA LEU A 4 14.07 -7.74 7.53
C LEU A 4 13.89 -8.84 6.48
N GLY A 5 14.13 -10.10 6.84
CA GLY A 5 13.87 -11.24 5.96
C GLY A 5 12.40 -11.34 5.54
N TYR A 6 11.47 -11.19 6.48
CA TYR A 6 10.04 -11.14 6.17
C TYR A 6 9.67 -9.96 5.26
N ILE A 7 10.28 -8.79 5.46
CA ILE A 7 10.09 -7.63 4.58
C ILE A 7 10.55 -7.94 3.16
N PHE A 8 11.73 -8.54 2.98
CA PHE A 8 12.23 -8.90 1.64
C PHE A 8 11.37 -9.95 0.95
N ILE A 9 10.92 -10.99 1.68
CA ILE A 9 9.99 -12.00 1.13
C ILE A 9 8.68 -11.33 0.71
N PHE A 10 8.13 -10.44 1.56
CA PHE A 10 6.90 -9.71 1.27
C PHE A 10 7.05 -8.80 0.04
N LEU A 11 8.12 -8.01 -0.03
CA LEU A 11 8.41 -7.15 -1.18
C LEU A 11 8.62 -7.97 -2.46
N GLY A 12 9.35 -9.08 -2.39
CA GLY A 12 9.53 -10.00 -3.52
C GLY A 12 8.20 -10.56 -4.02
N LEU A 13 7.30 -10.95 -3.11
CA LEU A 13 5.97 -11.43 -3.46
C LEU A 13 5.13 -10.36 -4.16
N LEU A 14 5.19 -9.11 -3.69
CA LEU A 14 4.49 -7.98 -4.33
C LEU A 14 5.01 -7.71 -5.74
N LEU A 15 6.33 -7.76 -5.95
CA LEU A 15 6.94 -7.59 -7.27
C LEU A 15 6.54 -8.72 -8.22
N LEU A 16 6.52 -9.96 -7.76
CA LEU A 16 6.04 -11.09 -8.55
C LEU A 16 4.56 -10.91 -8.92
N LEU A 17 3.72 -10.48 -7.98
CA LEU A 17 2.30 -10.22 -8.24
C LEU A 17 2.09 -9.18 -9.36
N LYS A 18 2.92 -8.14 -9.38
CA LYS A 18 2.93 -7.14 -10.43
C LYS A 18 3.31 -7.73 -11.79
N GLU A 19 4.34 -8.57 -11.82
CA GLU A 19 4.89 -9.15 -13.05
C GLU A 19 3.95 -10.20 -13.66
N PHE A 20 3.34 -11.05 -12.84
CA PHE A 20 2.41 -12.09 -13.30
C PHE A 20 1.08 -11.52 -13.81
N GLN A 21 0.80 -10.24 -13.57
CA GLN A 21 -0.42 -9.54 -14.02
C GLN A 21 -1.68 -10.40 -13.88
N PRO A 22 -1.96 -10.96 -12.68
CA PRO A 22 -3.12 -11.82 -12.49
C PRO A 22 -4.38 -11.09 -12.97
N ALA A 23 -5.26 -11.81 -13.67
CA ALA A 23 -6.50 -11.27 -14.24
C ALA A 23 -7.37 -10.50 -13.22
N VAL A 24 -7.19 -10.78 -11.93
CA VAL A 24 -7.82 -10.07 -10.81
C VAL A 24 -7.43 -8.58 -10.74
N LEU A 25 -6.28 -8.18 -11.29
CA LEU A 25 -5.78 -6.80 -11.32
C LEU A 25 -6.18 -6.02 -12.59
N GLU A 26 -6.73 -6.67 -13.62
CA GLU A 26 -7.19 -5.98 -14.84
C GLU A 26 -8.19 -4.84 -14.56
N PRO A 27 -9.18 -4.98 -13.67
CA PRO A 27 -10.09 -3.89 -13.34
C PRO A 27 -9.39 -2.71 -12.64
N LEU A 28 -8.34 -3.00 -11.86
CA LEU A 28 -7.60 -1.98 -11.12
C LEU A 28 -6.62 -1.20 -12.02
N ARG A 29 -6.21 -1.75 -13.16
CA ARG A 29 -5.31 -1.07 -14.11
C ARG A 29 -5.87 0.26 -14.62
N ALA A 30 -7.18 0.36 -14.86
CA ALA A 30 -7.81 1.60 -15.28
C ALA A 30 -7.60 2.73 -14.24
N TYR A 31 -7.45 2.37 -12.97
CA TYR A 31 -7.25 3.29 -11.87
C TYR A 31 -5.77 3.51 -11.49
N ALA A 32 -4.84 2.83 -12.16
CA ALA A 32 -3.41 2.86 -11.85
C ALA A 32 -2.84 4.28 -11.78
N SER A 33 -3.16 5.08 -12.80
CA SER A 33 -2.69 6.47 -12.90
C SER A 33 -3.24 7.32 -11.75
N TYR A 34 -4.52 7.17 -11.42
CA TYR A 34 -5.15 7.89 -10.32
C TYR A 34 -4.53 7.52 -8.96
N ILE A 35 -4.28 6.22 -8.73
CA ILE A 35 -3.64 5.74 -7.50
C ILE A 35 -2.24 6.34 -7.37
N LYS A 36 -1.44 6.32 -8.45
CA LYS A 36 -0.07 6.85 -8.44
C LYS A 36 -0.01 8.36 -8.24
N ASN A 37 -0.89 9.10 -8.90
CA ASN A 37 -0.95 10.56 -8.80
C ASN A 37 -1.46 11.02 -7.42
N ALA A 38 -2.35 10.26 -6.81
CA ALA A 38 -2.88 10.57 -5.47
C ALA A 38 -1.90 10.25 -4.33
N PHE A 39 -0.74 9.65 -4.62
CA PHE A 39 0.22 9.16 -3.62
C PHE A 39 0.54 10.17 -2.52
N TRP A 40 0.93 11.39 -2.91
CA TRP A 40 1.29 12.43 -1.94
C TRP A 40 0.07 12.90 -1.14
N GLY A 41 -1.10 13.02 -1.76
CA GLY A 41 -2.34 13.41 -1.09
C GLY A 41 -2.77 12.39 -0.03
N VAL A 42 -2.77 11.10 -0.39
CA VAL A 42 -3.11 10.01 0.53
C VAL A 42 -2.09 9.90 1.65
N THR A 43 -0.79 10.06 1.34
CA THR A 43 0.28 10.03 2.34
C THR A 43 0.13 11.16 3.37
N LEU A 44 -0.13 12.39 2.92
CA LEU A 44 -0.35 13.54 3.81
C LEU A 44 -1.61 13.36 4.66
N LEU A 45 -2.70 12.86 4.08
CA LEU A 45 -3.92 12.53 4.83
C LEU A 45 -3.68 11.46 5.88
N ALA A 46 -3.00 10.36 5.52
CA ALA A 46 -2.69 9.27 6.44
C ALA A 46 -1.78 9.77 7.59
N LEU A 47 -0.79 10.60 7.29
CA LEU A 47 0.07 11.23 8.29
C LEU A 47 -0.72 12.15 9.23
N GLY A 48 -1.55 13.03 8.69
CA GLY A 48 -2.41 13.92 9.48
C GLY A 48 -3.35 13.14 10.40
N LEU A 49 -4.03 12.13 9.86
CA LEU A 49 -4.89 11.22 10.62
C LEU A 49 -4.12 10.47 11.71
N TYR A 50 -2.91 9.98 11.40
CA TYR A 50 -2.06 9.28 12.36
C TYR A 50 -1.67 10.16 13.54
N MET A 51 -1.37 11.44 13.29
CA MET A 51 -1.03 12.42 14.33
C MET A 51 -2.24 12.78 15.20
N LEU A 52 -3.43 12.87 14.61
CA LEU A 52 -4.66 13.27 15.32
C LEU A 52 -5.35 12.12 16.07
N THR A 53 -5.10 10.85 15.71
CA THR A 53 -5.83 9.71 16.27
C THR A 53 -5.24 9.12 17.56
N ARG A 54 -6.13 8.57 18.41
CA ARG A 54 -5.75 7.80 19.61
C ARG A 54 -5.12 6.45 19.23
N ARG A 55 -4.38 5.82 20.17
CA ARG A 55 -3.58 4.59 19.96
C ARG A 55 -4.31 3.46 19.21
N THR A 56 -5.60 3.27 19.46
CA THR A 56 -6.42 2.24 18.81
C THR A 56 -6.71 2.56 17.34
N LEU A 57 -7.02 3.81 17.02
CA LEU A 57 -7.33 4.25 15.66
C LEU A 57 -6.07 4.40 14.78
N ARG A 58 -4.91 4.67 15.39
CA ARG A 58 -3.63 4.70 14.66
C ARG A 58 -3.30 3.39 13.94
N LYS A 59 -3.64 2.24 14.55
CA LYS A 59 -3.46 0.94 13.90
C LYS A 59 -4.32 0.82 12.65
N ALA A 60 -5.57 1.27 12.69
CA ALA A 60 -6.46 1.25 11.53
C ALA A 60 -5.91 2.14 10.41
N VAL A 61 -5.45 3.35 10.73
CA VAL A 61 -4.81 4.27 9.76
C VAL A 61 -3.58 3.63 9.13
N LEU A 62 -2.70 3.02 9.94
CA LEU A 62 -1.52 2.32 9.42
C LEU A 62 -1.89 1.13 8.53
N VAL A 63 -2.87 0.32 8.91
CA VAL A 63 -3.32 -0.82 8.10
C VAL A 63 -3.90 -0.34 6.77
N LEU A 64 -4.76 0.67 6.77
CA LEU A 64 -5.31 1.27 5.55
C LEU A 64 -4.20 1.84 4.65
N TYR A 65 -3.20 2.50 5.25
CA TYR A 65 -2.07 3.04 4.51
C TYR A 65 -1.17 1.94 3.93
N ILE A 66 -0.94 0.84 4.65
CA ILE A 66 -0.21 -0.32 4.13
C ILE A 66 -0.96 -0.95 2.95
N ILE A 67 -2.28 -1.10 3.04
CA ILE A 67 -3.10 -1.60 1.93
C ILE A 67 -2.95 -0.68 0.71
N TYR A 68 -2.98 0.63 0.91
CA TYR A 68 -2.75 1.60 -0.16
C TYR A 68 -1.34 1.47 -0.77
N LEU A 69 -0.30 1.28 0.04
CA LEU A 69 1.07 1.05 -0.45
C LEU A 69 1.20 -0.23 -1.26
N ILE A 70 0.52 -1.30 -0.85
CA ILE A 70 0.45 -2.55 -1.62
C ILE A 70 -0.18 -2.29 -2.99
N LEU A 71 -1.31 -1.57 -3.04
CA LEU A 71 -1.96 -1.20 -4.28
C LEU A 71 -1.05 -0.32 -5.16
N TYR A 72 -0.37 0.66 -4.57
CA TYR A 72 0.57 1.52 -5.28
C TYR A 72 1.76 0.76 -5.89
N LEU A 73 2.24 -0.28 -5.21
CA LEU A 73 3.35 -1.11 -5.70
C LEU A 73 2.93 -2.07 -6.81
N VAL A 74 1.76 -2.69 -6.66
CA VAL A 74 1.26 -3.77 -7.53
C VAL A 74 0.62 -3.24 -8.81
N VAL A 75 -0.03 -2.06 -8.75
CA VAL A 75 -0.72 -1.41 -9.88
C VAL A 75 0.21 -0.41 -10.58
#